data_AF-A0A0S3KDS7-F1
#
_entry.id   AF-A0A0S3KDS7-F1
#
_cell.length_a   1.000
_cell.length_b   1.000
_cell.length_c   1.000
_cell.angle_alpha   90.00
_cell.angle_beta   90.00
_cell.angle_gamma   90.00
#
_symmetry.space_group_name_H-M   'P 1'
#
loop_
_entity.id
_entity.type
_entity.pdbx_description
1 polymer ?
#
loop_
_entity_poly.entity_id
_entity_poly.type
_entity_poly.pdbx_seq_one_letter_code
_entity_poly.pdbx_strand_id
1 'polypeptide(L)'
;MAFQTGFYKEQRDNYKKLASELKSLLSDHQKKSKSTSTILTTYKSQAPEMSASDLPSKHYVTSAKSIAANLQSYINKVKQNQESLTQAQQRASEVAQEYAEKYEAEKQREKEHNDAVRAEKKRKEDEERERRKNR
;
A
#
# COMPACT_ATOMS: atom_id res chain seq x y z
N MET A 1 -22.61 17.60 -19.33
CA MET A 1 -22.29 16.95 -18.06
C MET A 1 -20.93 16.29 -18.21
N ALA A 2 -19.97 16.53 -17.32
CA ALA A 2 -18.64 15.91 -17.39
C ALA A 2 -18.54 14.83 -16.30
N PHE A 3 -18.39 13.57 -16.69
CA PHE A 3 -18.27 12.44 -15.77
C PHE A 3 -16.82 12.27 -15.34
N GLN A 4 -16.60 11.97 -14.06
CA GLN A 4 -15.26 11.75 -13.48
C GLN A 4 -14.85 10.27 -13.45
N THR A 5 -15.53 9.42 -14.23
CA THR A 5 -15.31 7.96 -14.28
C THR A 5 -13.85 7.60 -14.52
N GLY A 6 -13.17 8.30 -15.44
CA GLY A 6 -11.74 8.09 -15.72
C GLY A 6 -10.83 8.42 -14.54
N PHE A 7 -11.09 9.56 -13.87
CA PHE A 7 -10.31 10.01 -12.71
C PHE A 7 -10.44 9.03 -11.53
N TYR A 8 -11.65 8.60 -11.19
CA TYR A 8 -11.84 7.65 -10.09
C TYR A 8 -11.21 6.27 -10.37
N LYS A 9 -11.25 5.83 -11.63
CA LYS A 9 -10.57 4.61 -12.06
C LYS A 9 -9.05 4.71 -11.86
N GLU A 10 -8.46 5.80 -12.33
CA GLU A 10 -7.02 6.03 -12.23
C GLU A 10 -6.55 6.10 -10.76
N GLN A 11 -7.27 6.85 -9.93
CA GLN A 11 -6.95 6.93 -8.50
C GLN A 11 -7.05 5.57 -7.82
N ARG A 12 -8.13 4.82 -8.06
CA ARG A 12 -8.28 3.45 -7.54
C ARG A 12 -7.08 2.58 -7.91
N ASP A 13 -6.68 2.59 -9.18
CA ASP A 13 -5.61 1.73 -9.69
C ASP A 13 -4.23 2.15 -9.13
N ASN A 14 -3.98 3.46 -8.98
CA ASN A 14 -2.78 3.98 -8.35
C ASN A 14 -2.68 3.57 -6.88
N TYR A 15 -3.76 3.70 -6.10
CA TYR A 15 -3.76 3.28 -4.69
C TYR A 15 -3.68 1.77 -4.52
N LYS A 16 -4.27 0.97 -5.42
CA LYS A 16 -4.08 -0.49 -5.45
C LYS A 16 -2.62 -0.86 -5.70
N LYS A 17 -1.97 -0.19 -6.66
CA LYS A 17 -0.55 -0.40 -6.96
C LYS A 17 0.31 -0.04 -5.74
N LEU A 18 0.08 1.12 -5.14
CA LEU A 18 0.78 1.56 -3.93
C LEU A 18 0.63 0.56 -2.77
N ALA A 19 -0.58 0.07 -2.51
CA ALA A 19 -0.81 -0.93 -1.47
C ALA A 19 -0.04 -2.24 -1.73
N SER A 20 0.04 -2.67 -2.99
CA SER A 20 0.81 -3.85 -3.40
C SER A 20 2.32 -3.65 -3.21
N GLU A 21 2.84 -2.50 -3.64
CA GLU A 21 4.25 -2.14 -3.47
C GLU A 21 4.65 -2.08 -1.99
N LEU A 22 3.83 -1.44 -1.15
CA LEU A 22 4.04 -1.38 0.29
C LEU A 22 4.00 -2.77 0.93
N LYS A 23 3.09 -3.65 0.48
CA LYS A 23 3.04 -5.05 0.94
C LYS A 23 4.32 -5.81 0.59
N SER A 24 4.83 -5.64 -0.63
CA SER A 24 6.10 -6.25 -1.04
C SER A 24 7.26 -5.75 -0.17
N LEU A 25 7.34 -4.44 0.02
CA LEU A 25 8.40 -3.80 0.80
C LEU A 25 8.34 -4.24 2.28
N LEU A 26 7.14 -4.37 2.86
CA LEU A 26 6.93 -4.94 4.19
C LEU A 26 7.45 -6.37 4.29
N SER A 27 7.17 -7.22 3.29
CA SER A 27 7.63 -8.61 3.28
C SER A 27 9.16 -8.69 3.29
N ASP A 28 9.82 -7.86 2.48
CA ASP A 28 11.28 -7.83 2.42
C ASP A 28 11.90 -7.26 3.69
N HIS A 29 11.30 -6.24 4.29
CA HIS A 29 11.70 -5.72 5.60
C HIS A 29 11.59 -6.78 6.69
N GLN A 30 10.50 -7.55 6.72
CA GLN A 30 10.31 -8.65 7.69
C GLN A 30 11.36 -9.75 7.54
N LYS A 31 11.68 -10.14 6.29
CA LYS A 31 12.74 -11.13 6.02
C LYS A 31 14.10 -10.65 6.53
N LYS A 32 14.48 -9.41 6.21
CA LYS A 32 15.74 -8.80 6.66
C LYS A 32 15.80 -8.69 8.19
N SER A 33 14.71 -8.23 8.82
CA SER A 33 14.61 -8.13 10.27
C SER A 33 14.80 -9.48 10.97
N LYS A 34 14.14 -10.53 10.47
CA LYS A 34 14.32 -11.90 10.98
C LYS A 34 15.76 -12.36 10.85
N SER A 35 16.38 -12.17 9.69
CA SER A 35 17.79 -12.51 9.47
C SER A 35 18.72 -11.78 10.45
N THR A 36 18.55 -10.46 10.62
CA THR A 36 19.35 -9.69 11.58
C THR A 36 19.13 -10.14 13.02
N SER A 37 17.90 -10.45 13.40
CA SER A 37 17.59 -10.98 14.73
C SER A 37 18.24 -12.35 14.96
N THR A 38 18.22 -13.23 13.97
CA THR A 38 18.91 -14.53 14.04
C THR A 38 20.42 -14.34 14.22
N ILE A 39 21.05 -13.46 13.42
CA ILE A 39 22.49 -13.16 13.55
C ILE A 39 22.82 -12.63 14.95
N LEU A 40 22.00 -11.72 15.49
CA LEU A 40 22.21 -11.18 16.83
C LEU A 40 22.04 -12.26 17.91
N THR A 41 21.05 -13.14 17.79
CA THR A 41 20.85 -14.26 18.73
C THR A 41 22.01 -15.25 18.65
N THR A 42 22.44 -15.63 17.45
CA THR A 42 23.60 -16.50 17.24
C THR A 42 24.85 -15.86 17.83
N TYR A 43 25.09 -14.58 17.56
CA TYR A 43 26.21 -13.83 18.14
C TYR A 43 26.17 -13.83 19.67
N LYS A 44 25.02 -13.57 20.29
CA LYS A 44 24.86 -13.62 21.75
C LYS A 44 25.05 -15.03 22.33
N SER A 45 24.65 -16.08 21.60
CA SER A 45 24.82 -17.47 22.04
C SER A 45 26.24 -18.01 21.87
N GLN A 46 26.98 -17.50 20.88
CA GLN A 46 28.35 -17.94 20.56
C GLN A 46 29.40 -17.04 21.19
N ALA A 47 29.07 -15.79 21.53
CA ALA A 47 29.89 -14.97 22.40
C ALA A 47 29.85 -15.62 23.79
N PRO A 48 30.94 -16.23 24.26
CA PRO A 48 30.96 -16.75 25.61
C PRO A 48 30.76 -15.56 26.55
N GLU A 49 30.10 -15.76 27.69
CA GLU A 49 30.24 -14.88 28.83
C GLU A 49 31.68 -14.98 29.35
N MET A 50 32.65 -14.56 28.53
CA MET A 50 34.02 -14.41 28.98
C MET A 50 33.98 -13.25 29.96
N SER A 51 34.15 -13.58 31.23
CA SER A 51 34.38 -12.59 32.26
C SER A 51 35.49 -11.65 31.77
N ALA A 52 35.40 -10.36 32.07
CA ALA A 52 36.41 -9.39 31.62
C ALA A 52 37.85 -9.73 32.09
N SER A 53 37.97 -10.72 32.98
CA SER A 53 39.19 -11.28 33.53
C SER A 53 39.88 -12.30 32.60
N ASP A 54 39.16 -12.96 31.68
CA ASP A 54 39.66 -14.08 30.85
C ASP A 54 39.99 -13.68 29.40
N LEU A 55 39.67 -12.44 29.01
CA LEU A 55 39.94 -11.92 27.67
C LEU A 55 41.26 -11.13 27.66
N PRO A 56 42.19 -11.40 26.72
CA PRO A 56 43.48 -10.70 26.64
C PRO A 56 43.37 -9.18 26.39
N SER A 57 42.18 -8.66 26.06
CA SER A 57 41.97 -7.29 25.60
C SER A 57 40.59 -6.74 25.98
N LYS A 58 40.58 -5.68 26.79
CA LYS A 58 39.39 -4.84 27.07
C LYS A 58 38.74 -4.28 25.79
N HIS A 59 39.50 -4.11 24.70
CA HIS A 59 38.96 -3.58 23.43
C HIS A 59 37.98 -4.54 22.75
N TYR A 60 38.15 -5.86 22.94
CA TYR A 60 37.24 -6.85 22.38
C TYR A 60 35.86 -6.79 23.05
N VAL A 61 35.82 -6.74 24.38
CA VAL A 61 34.57 -6.65 25.16
C VAL A 61 33.78 -5.38 24.82
N THR A 62 34.47 -4.24 24.74
CA THR A 62 33.83 -2.95 24.41
C THR A 62 33.27 -2.94 22.98
N SER A 63 34.04 -3.42 22.01
CA SER A 63 33.60 -3.52 20.61
C SER A 63 32.41 -4.47 20.44
N ALA A 64 32.44 -5.62 21.11
CA ALA A 64 31.36 -6.60 21.12
C ALA A 64 30.04 -6.03 21.65
N LYS A 65 30.09 -5.33 22.80
CA LYS A 65 28.92 -4.65 23.38
C LYS A 65 28.39 -3.54 22.46
N SER A 66 29.29 -2.77 21.83
CA SER A 66 28.91 -1.72 20.88
C SER A 66 28.20 -2.29 19.64
N ILE A 67 28.71 -3.37 19.06
CA ILE A 67 28.09 -4.05 17.90
C ILE A 67 26.70 -4.58 18.26
N ALA A 68 26.56 -5.24 19.42
CA ALA A 68 25.27 -5.73 19.90
C ALA A 68 24.26 -4.60 20.12
N ALA A 69 24.68 -3.47 20.67
CA ALA A 69 23.84 -2.29 20.86
C ALA A 69 23.41 -1.66 19.52
N ASN A 70 24.32 -1.56 18.55
CA ASN A 70 24.04 -1.06 17.20
C ASN A 70 23.03 -1.95 16.46
N LEU A 71 23.21 -3.27 16.54
CA LEU A 71 22.27 -4.25 15.97
C LEU A 71 20.89 -4.16 16.63
N GLN A 72 20.82 -4.00 17.95
CA GLN A 72 19.56 -3.83 18.67
C GLN A 72 18.85 -2.53 18.27
N SER A 73 19.59 -1.42 18.15
CA SER A 73 19.05 -0.14 17.68
C SER A 73 18.52 -0.24 16.26
N TYR A 74 19.26 -0.91 15.37
CA TYR A 74 18.81 -1.17 14.00
C TYR A 74 17.52 -2.00 13.96
N ILE A 75 17.43 -3.09 14.74
CA ILE A 75 16.20 -3.91 14.83
C ILE A 75 15.02 -3.06 15.30
N ASN A 76 15.21 -2.20 16.30
CA ASN A 76 14.15 -1.33 16.81
C ASN A 76 13.67 -0.32 15.75
N LYS A 77 14.59 0.32 15.02
CA LYS A 77 14.24 1.21 13.90
C LYS A 77 13.49 0.47 12.79
N VAL A 78 13.90 -0.76 12.48
CA VAL A 78 13.22 -1.58 11.47
C VAL A 78 11.78 -1.92 11.91
N LYS A 79 11.55 -2.21 13.21
CA LYS A 79 10.20 -2.44 13.75
C LYS A 79 9.31 -1.19 13.64
N GLN A 80 9.82 -0.02 14.03
CA GLN A 80 9.08 1.25 13.90
C GLN A 80 8.70 1.53 12.44
N ASN A 81 9.65 1.35 11.52
CA ASN A 81 9.37 1.52 10.09
C ASN A 81 8.33 0.49 9.59
N GLN A 82 8.36 -0.75 10.10
CA GLN A 82 7.38 -1.77 9.74
C GLN A 82 5.96 -1.39 10.17
N GLU A 83 5.78 -0.83 11.38
CA GLU A 83 4.48 -0.35 11.84
C GLU A 83 3.97 0.78 10.94
N SER A 84 4.81 1.78 10.65
CA SER A 84 4.46 2.89 9.77
C SER A 84 4.09 2.43 8.36
N LEU A 85 4.86 1.49 7.79
CA LEU A 85 4.59 0.92 6.48
C LEU A 85 3.29 0.10 6.46
N THR A 86 2.97 -0.60 7.56
CA THR A 86 1.73 -1.37 7.69
C THR A 86 0.53 -0.43 7.69
N GLN A 87 0.59 0.65 8.47
CA GLN A 87 -0.45 1.69 8.48
C GLN A 87 -0.61 2.33 7.11
N ALA A 88 0.49 2.67 6.44
CA ALA A 88 0.45 3.23 5.09
C ALA A 88 -0.17 2.26 4.07
N GLN A 89 0.16 0.97 4.15
CA GLN A 89 -0.40 -0.06 3.28
C GLN A 89 -1.90 -0.21 3.50
N GLN A 90 -2.33 -0.26 4.76
CA GLN A 90 -3.75 -0.34 5.10
C GLN A 90 -4.50 0.89 4.58
N ARG A 91 -3.98 2.09 4.83
CA ARG A 91 -4.61 3.33 4.35
C ARG A 91 -4.68 3.37 2.83
N ALA A 92 -3.65 2.94 2.12
CA ALA A 92 -3.68 2.86 0.66
C ALA A 92 -4.76 1.90 0.15
N SER A 93 -4.95 0.74 0.82
CA SER A 93 -6.03 -0.20 0.49
C SER A 93 -7.42 0.39 0.74
N GLU A 94 -7.62 1.08 1.86
CA GLU A 94 -8.89 1.77 2.18
C GLU A 94 -9.23 2.82 1.12
N VAL A 95 -8.28 3.69 0.80
CA VAL A 95 -8.48 4.75 -0.20
C VAL A 95 -8.73 4.16 -1.59
N ALA A 96 -8.07 3.04 -1.95
CA ALA A 96 -8.38 2.32 -3.17
C ALA A 96 -9.83 1.83 -3.21
N GLN A 97 -10.37 1.36 -2.09
CA GLN A 97 -11.76 0.93 -2.00
C GLN A 97 -12.72 2.12 -2.11
N GLU A 98 -12.44 3.24 -1.43
CA GLU A 98 -13.23 4.47 -1.54
C GLU A 98 -13.35 4.94 -3.00
N TYR A 99 -12.24 4.90 -3.77
CA TYR A 99 -12.26 5.24 -5.18
C TYR A 99 -12.96 4.20 -6.06
N ALA A 100 -12.94 2.92 -5.67
CA ALA A 100 -13.70 1.89 -6.37
C ALA A 100 -15.22 2.13 -6.26
N GLU A 101 -15.69 2.49 -5.07
CA GLU A 101 -17.10 2.81 -4.83
C GLU A 101 -17.53 4.07 -5.60
N LYS A 102 -16.71 5.13 -5.56
CA LYS A 102 -16.94 6.35 -6.35
C LYS A 102 -16.97 6.08 -7.85
N TYR A 103 -16.09 5.21 -8.34
CA TYR A 103 -16.04 4.81 -9.74
C TYR A 103 -17.33 4.12 -10.18
N GLU A 104 -17.82 3.13 -9.44
CA GLU A 104 -19.05 2.41 -9.80
C GLU A 104 -20.28 3.33 -9.74
N ALA A 105 -20.37 4.20 -8.73
CA ALA A 105 -21.44 5.19 -8.62
C ALA A 105 -21.44 6.17 -9.81
N GLU A 106 -20.27 6.67 -10.21
CA GLU A 106 -20.14 7.60 -11.34
C GLU A 106 -20.46 6.91 -12.67
N LYS A 107 -19.98 5.68 -12.86
CA LYS A 107 -20.24 4.87 -14.05
C LYS A 107 -21.73 4.56 -14.21
N GLN A 108 -22.44 4.33 -13.10
CA GLN A 108 -23.89 4.13 -13.12
C GLN A 108 -24.61 5.43 -13.53
N ARG A 109 -24.22 6.58 -12.98
CA ARG A 109 -24.77 7.90 -13.38
C ARG A 109 -24.52 8.21 -14.86
N GLU A 110 -23.33 7.90 -15.36
CA GLU A 110 -22.97 8.07 -16.78
C GLU A 110 -23.84 7.20 -17.68
N LYS A 111 -24.07 5.94 -17.29
CA LYS A 111 -24.94 5.02 -18.03
C LYS A 111 -26.38 5.53 -18.08
N GLU A 112 -26.95 5.90 -16.94
CA GLU A 112 -28.32 6.42 -16.83
C GLU A 112 -28.53 7.68 -17.67
N HIS A 113 -27.57 8.61 -17.63
CA HIS A 113 -27.61 9.80 -18.47
C HIS A 113 -27.58 9.45 -19.96
N ASN A 114 -26.69 8.56 -20.37
CA ASN A 114 -26.57 8.15 -21.78
C ASN A 114 -27.82 7.43 -22.28
N ASP A 115 -28.43 6.59 -21.45
CA ASP A 115 -29.69 5.91 -21.77
C ASP A 115 -30.86 6.90 -21.87
N ALA A 116 -30.93 7.90 -20.98
CA ALA A 116 -31.92 8.97 -21.04
C ALA A 116 -31.77 9.84 -22.31
N VAL A 117 -30.53 10.20 -22.68
CA VAL A 117 -30.25 10.94 -23.91
C VAL A 117 -30.64 10.14 -25.15
N ARG A 118 -30.37 8.83 -25.17
CA ARG A 118 -30.78 7.94 -26.27
C ARG A 118 -32.29 7.82 -26.38
N ALA A 119 -32.98 7.66 -25.25
CA ALA A 119 -34.44 7.59 -25.21
C ALA A 119 -35.09 8.88 -25.70
N GLU A 120 -34.62 10.04 -25.24
CA GLU A 120 -35.13 11.34 -25.68
C GLU A 120 -34.86 11.59 -27.17
N LYS A 121 -33.67 11.22 -27.66
CA LYS A 121 -33.35 11.32 -29.09
C LYS A 121 -34.29 10.45 -29.93
N LYS A 122 -34.53 9.21 -29.51
CA LYS A 122 -35.45 8.29 -30.20
C LYS A 122 -36.89 8.83 -30.19
N ARG A 123 -37.36 9.38 -29.07
CA ARG A 123 -38.70 9.97 -28.98
C ARG A 123 -38.85 11.15 -29.95
N LYS A 124 -37.86 12.03 -30.02
CA LYS A 124 -37.86 13.16 -30.97
C LYS A 124 -37.83 12.70 -32.43
N GLU A 125 -37.06 11.68 -32.76
CA GLU A 125 -37.02 11.10 -34.11
C GLU A 125 -38.37 10.48 -34.51
N ASP A 126 -39.03 9.77 -33.59
CA ASP A 126 -40.36 9.18 -33.82
C ASP A 126 -41.44 10.27 -33.96
N GLU A 127 -41.44 11.29 -33.09
CA GLU A 127 -42.34 12.45 -33.20
C GLU A 127 -42.17 13.19 -34.54
N GLU A 128 -40.93 13.35 -35.01
CA GLU A 128 -40.65 14.00 -36.29
C GLU A 128 -41.12 13.16 -37.49
N ARG A 129 -40.95 11.83 -37.44
CA ARG A 129 -41.47 10.92 -38.47
C ARG A 129 -42.99 11.01 -38.59
N GLU A 130 -43.70 11.03 -37.47
CA GLU A 130 -45.16 11.15 -37.49
C GLU A 130 -45.62 12.51 -38.02
N ARG A 131 -44.94 13.60 -37.66
CA ARG A 131 -45.21 14.93 -38.26
C ARG A 131 -44.99 14.99 -39.77
N ARG A 132 -44.01 14.24 -40.30
CA ARG A 132 -43.73 14.17 -41.74
C ARG A 132 -44.74 13.31 -42.51
N LYS A 133 -45.35 12.30 -41.87
CA LYS A 133 -46.40 11.47 -42.49
C LYS A 133 -47.76 12.15 -42.54
N ASN A 134 -48.05 13.03 -41.58
CA ASN A 134 -49.31 13.77 -41.47
C ASN A 134 -49.29 15.12 -42.23
N ARG A 135 -48.32 15.32 -43.13
CA ARG A 135 -48.17 16.51 -43.99
C ARG A 135 -48.28 16.09 -45.44
#